data_AF-A0A0C3BC60-F1
#
_entry.id   AF-A0A0C3BC60-F1
#
_cell.length_a   1.000
_cell.length_b   1.000
_cell.length_c   1.000
_cell.angle_alpha   90.00
_cell.angle_beta   90.00
_cell.angle_gamma   90.00
#
_symmetry.space_group_name_H-M   'P 1'
#
loop_
_entity.id
_entity.type
_entity.pdbx_description
1 polymer ?
#
loop_
_entity_poly.entity_id
_entity_poly.type
_entity_poly.pdbx_seq_one_letter_code
_entity_poly.pdbx_strand_id
1 'polypeptide(L)' 'YAVVGMAVTGASWYLLRLAQGPTVVWTKNNPTPWNTIKPDENTKLMAVNQKFEKSWSRDRL' A
#
# COMPACT_ATOMS: atom_id res chain seq x y z
N TYR A 1 -23.29 -18.55 -7.71
CA TYR A 1 -21.95 -18.46 -7.06
C TYR A 1 -21.13 -17.22 -7.42
N ALA A 2 -21.51 -16.40 -8.42
CA ALA A 2 -20.73 -15.22 -8.82
C ALA A 2 -20.48 -14.20 -7.70
N VAL A 3 -21.50 -13.91 -6.87
CA VAL A 3 -21.37 -12.94 -5.75
C VAL A 3 -20.34 -13.40 -4.73
N VAL A 4 -20.38 -14.68 -4.33
CA VAL A 4 -19.42 -15.25 -3.37
C VAL A 4 -18.00 -15.24 -3.94
N GLY A 5 -17.84 -15.60 -5.23
CA GLY A 5 -16.55 -15.55 -5.90
C GLY A 5 -15.93 -14.15 -5.92
N MET A 6 -16.73 -13.13 -6.27
CA MET A 6 -16.29 -11.73 -6.25
C MET A 6 -15.94 -11.26 -4.83
N ALA A 7 -16.74 -11.63 -3.83
CA ALA A 7 -16.49 -11.25 -2.44
C ALA A 7 -15.16 -11.79 -1.91
N VAL A 8 -14.90 -13.09 -2.09
CA VAL A 8 -13.66 -13.72 -1.60
C VAL A 8 -12.44 -13.16 -2.34
N THR A 9 -12.55 -12.96 -3.65
CA THR A 9 -11.46 -12.41 -4.47
C THR A 9 -11.17 -10.96 -4.07
N GLY A 10 -12.21 -10.13 -3.94
CA GLY A 10 -12.08 -8.72 -3.54
C GLY A 10 -11.52 -8.55 -2.14
N ALA A 11 -11.98 -9.36 -1.18
CA ALA A 11 -11.46 -9.35 0.18
C ALA A 11 -9.98 -9.76 0.23
N SER A 12 -9.62 -10.84 -0.48
CA SER A 12 -8.23 -11.31 -0.55
C SER A 12 -7.31 -10.25 -1.16
N TRP A 13 -7.73 -9.64 -2.26
CA TRP A 13 -7.00 -8.54 -2.90
C TRP A 13 -6.81 -7.35 -1.96
N TYR A 14 -7.87 -6.95 -1.25
CA TYR A 14 -7.82 -5.81 -0.33
C TYR A 14 -6.87 -6.06 0.85
N LEU A 15 -6.85 -7.28 1.39
CA LEU A 15 -5.93 -7.68 2.46
C LEU A 15 -4.47 -7.69 1.98
N LEU A 16 -4.20 -8.23 0.78
CA LEU A 16 -2.86 -8.21 0.18
C LEU A 16 -2.35 -6.77 0.00
N ARG A 17 -3.22 -5.87 -0.48
CA ARG A 17 -2.91 -4.44 -0.60
C ARG A 17 -2.61 -3.81 0.77
N LEU A 18 -3.36 -4.15 1.82
CA LEU A 18 -3.16 -3.59 3.15
C LEU A 18 -1.86 -4.10 3.78
N ALA A 19 -1.55 -5.38 3.57
CA ALA A 19 -0.31 -6.02 4.00
C ALA A 19 0.94 -5.32 3.42
N GLN A 20 0.87 -4.72 2.24
CA GLN A 20 2.00 -4.05 1.59
C GLN A 20 2.13 -2.55 1.97
N GLY A 21 1.39 -2.08 2.97
CA GLY A 21 1.42 -0.69 3.39
C GLY A 21 2.80 -0.21 3.89
N PRO A 22 3.06 1.12 3.84
CA PRO A 22 4.34 1.71 4.27
C PRO A 22 4.66 1.52 5.76
N THR A 23 3.65 1.25 6.59
CA THR A 23 3.80 1.04 8.03
C THR A 23 4.00 -0.44 8.40
N VAL A 24 3.82 -1.35 7.45
CA VAL A 24 3.90 -2.79 7.70
C VAL A 24 5.35 -3.27 7.50
N VAL A 25 5.85 -4.02 8.48
CA VAL A 25 7.22 -4.56 8.48
C VAL A 25 7.16 -6.07 8.25
N TRP A 26 7.67 -6.54 7.11
CA TRP A 26 7.76 -7.97 6.77
C TRP A 26 9.13 -8.57 7.04
N THR A 27 10.18 -7.74 7.02
CA THR A 27 11.57 -8.17 7.19
C THR A 27 12.22 -7.46 8.35
N LYS A 28 13.10 -8.16 9.06
CA LYS A 28 13.94 -7.57 10.12
C LYS A 28 14.99 -6.63 9.56
N ASN A 29 15.36 -6.78 8.28
CA ASN A 29 16.43 -5.99 7.64
C ASN A 29 16.04 -4.52 7.41
N ASN A 30 14.74 -4.22 7.34
CA ASN A 30 14.24 -2.86 7.19
C ASN A 30 13.12 -2.61 8.22
N PRO A 31 13.49 -2.30 9.47
CA PRO A 31 12.53 -2.11 10.55
C PRO A 31 11.73 -0.80 10.44
N THR A 32 12.12 0.11 9.54
CA THR A 32 11.53 1.45 9.39
C THR A 32 11.24 1.79 7.92
N PRO A 33 10.36 1.03 7.25
CA PRO A 33 10.08 1.18 5.82
C PRO A 33 9.62 2.59 5.40
N TRP A 34 8.98 3.32 6.30
CA TRP A 34 8.53 4.70 6.09
C TRP A 34 9.65 5.72 5.89
N ASN A 35 10.90 5.41 6.29
CA ASN A 35 12.03 6.32 6.09
C ASN A 35 12.41 6.52 4.61
N THR A 36 11.85 5.71 3.71
CA THR A 36 12.06 5.85 2.25
C THR A 36 11.11 6.86 1.61
N ILE A 37 10.07 7.28 2.32
CA ILE A 37 9.00 8.14 1.81
C ILE A 37 9.48 9.58 1.89
N LYS A 38 9.46 10.28 0.75
CA LYS A 38 9.81 11.70 0.73
C LYS A 38 8.60 12.58 1.06
N PRO A 39 8.80 13.80 1.58
CA PRO A 39 7.71 14.71 1.91
C PRO A 39 6.82 15.11 0.70
N ASP A 40 7.36 15.04 -0.51
CA ASP A 40 6.67 15.36 -1.77
C ASP A 40 5.93 14.16 -2.41
N GLU A 41 5.97 12.99 -1.78
CA GLU A 41 5.40 11.75 -2.31
C GLU A 41 4.07 11.37 -1.65
N ASN A 42 3.10 10.99 -2.47
CA ASN A 42 1.84 10.41 -2.00
C ASN A 42 2.02 8.93 -1.68
N THR A 43 1.60 8.54 -0.48
CA THR A 43 1.55 7.13 -0.04
C THR A 43 0.18 6.50 -0.24
N LYS A 44 -0.84 7.31 -0.52
CA LYS A 44 -2.21 6.87 -0.73
C LYS A 44 -2.43 6.52 -2.20
N LEU A 45 -3.22 5.48 -2.44
CA LEU A 45 -3.65 5.08 -3.78
C LEU A 45 -4.42 6.20 -4.52
N MET A 46 -5.12 7.06 -3.76
CA MET A 46 -5.84 8.20 -4.32
C MET A 46 -5.83 9.36 -3.34
N ALA A 47 -5.48 10.54 -3.83
CA ALA A 47 -5.62 11.81 -3.12
C ALA A 47 -6.67 12.65 -3.86
N VAL A 48 -7.80 12.92 -3.19
CA VAL A 48 -8.93 13.62 -3.80
C VAL A 48 -8.69 15.14 -3.86
N ASN A 49 -8.13 15.70 -2.79
CA ASN A 49 -7.95 17.16 -2.64
C ASN A 49 -6.48 17.61 -2.74
N GLN A 50 -5.52 16.72 -2.49
CA GLN A 50 -4.10 17.05 -2.46
C GLN A 50 -3.43 16.60 -3.75
N LYS A 51 -2.76 17.53 -4.44
CA LYS A 51 -1.92 17.23 -5.60
C LYS A 51 -0.50 16.98 -5.11
N PHE A 52 -0.04 15.74 -5.27
CA PHE A 52 1.35 15.36 -5.06
C PHE A 52 2.00 15.21 -6.44
N GLU A 53 3.25 15.63 -6.57
CA GLU A 53 3.99 15.50 -7.83
C GLU A 53 4.40 14.04 -8.10
N LYS A 54 4.54 13.25 -7.03
CA LYS A 54 5.07 11.89 -7.09
C LYS A 54 4.23 10.92 -6.26
N SER A 55 4.26 9.65 -6.65
CA SER A 55 3.66 8.56 -5.88
C SER A 55 4.79 7.67 -5.35
N TRP A 56 4.71 7.35 -4.06
CA TRP A 56 5.61 6.39 -3.45
C TRP A 56 5.20 4.96 -3.82
N SER A 57 6.18 4.11 -4.11
CA SER A 57 6.02 2.68 -4.37
C SER A 57 6.99 1.89 -3.51
N ARG A 58 6.54 0.73 -3.00
CA ARG A 58 7.38 -0.17 -2.21
C ARG A 58 8.07 -1.18 -3.12
N ASP A 59 9.29 -0.88 -3.55
CA ASP A 59 10.04 -1.76 -4.44
C ASP A 59 10.72 -2.96 -3.74
N ARG A 60 10.86 -2.90 -2.41
CA ARG A 60 11.54 -3.94 -1.60
C ARG A 60 10.75 -4.27 -0.34
N LEU A 61 10.57 -5.56 -0.06
CA LEU A 61 9.89 -6.07 1.13
C LEU A 61 10.84 -6.30 2.30
#